data_AF-A0A9E6EX18-F1
#
_entry.id   AF-A0A9E6EX18-F1
#
_cell.length_a   1.000
_cell.length_b   1.000
_cell.length_c   1.000
_cell.angle_alpha   90.00
_cell.angle_beta   90.00
_cell.angle_gamma   90.00
#
_symmetry.space_group_name_H-M   'P 1'
#
loop_
_entity.id
_entity.type
_entity.pdbx_description
1 polymer ?
#
loop_
_entity_poly.entity_id
_entity_poly.type
_entity_poly.pdbx_seq_one_letter_code
_entity_poly.pdbx_strand_id
1 'polypeptide(L)'
;VNDITEDPEDRAIVIATINLSRSLGFQTIAEGVETAGHLAFLREQGCDEVQGYYFSKPESGELIEKKLIEANAKVTKKLIKLYNQLKYFIFL
;
A
#
# COMPACT_ATOMS: atom_id res chain seq x y z
N VAL A 1 9.89 19.52 9.90
CA VAL A 1 9.51 18.10 10.02
C VAL A 1 10.61 17.34 9.34
N ASN A 2 11.35 16.52 10.09
CA ASN A 2 12.51 15.79 9.60
C ASN A 2 12.05 14.44 9.03
N ASP A 3 12.97 13.68 8.41
CA ASP A 3 12.68 12.53 7.56
C ASP A 3 13.09 11.21 8.25
N ILE A 4 12.19 10.22 8.24
CA ILE A 4 12.39 8.87 8.81
C ILE A 4 13.55 8.07 8.17
N THR A 5 14.11 8.53 7.06
CA THR A 5 15.30 7.93 6.44
C THR A 5 16.62 8.49 6.97
N GLU A 6 16.60 9.65 7.61
CA GLU A 6 17.81 10.36 8.05
C GLU A 6 17.83 10.64 9.56
N ASP A 7 16.66 10.90 10.17
CA ASP A 7 16.55 11.31 11.56
C ASP A 7 16.28 10.13 12.50
N PRO A 8 17.23 9.77 13.40
CA PRO A 8 17.03 8.68 14.35
C PRO A 8 15.93 8.95 15.38
N GLU A 9 15.62 10.21 15.70
CA GLU A 9 14.55 10.56 16.64
C GLU A 9 13.18 10.25 16.03
N ASP A 10 12.94 10.69 14.79
CA ASP A 10 11.70 10.39 14.06
C ASP A 10 11.52 8.88 13.87
N ARG A 11 12.60 8.15 13.56
CA ARG A 11 12.57 6.68 13.49
C ARG A 11 12.14 6.06 14.81
N ALA A 12 12.69 6.54 15.93
CA ALA A 12 12.35 6.00 17.25
C ALA A 12 10.86 6.23 17.59
N ILE A 13 10.33 7.41 17.27
CA ILE A 13 8.91 7.73 17.47
C ILE A 13 8.03 6.80 16.62
N VAL A 14 8.31 6.68 15.32
CA VAL A 14 7.53 5.82 14.42
C VAL A 14 7.55 4.36 14.86
N ILE A 15 8.72 3.83 15.25
CA ILE A 15 8.86 2.47 15.76
C ILE A 15 8.04 2.27 17.04
N ALA A 16 8.11 3.21 17.98
CA ALA A 16 7.36 3.15 19.23
C ALA A 16 5.84 3.16 18.97
N THR A 17 5.37 4.02 18.08
CA THR A 17 3.95 4.11 17.70
C THR A 17 3.46 2.82 17.04
N ILE A 18 4.21 2.27 16.08
CA ILE A 18 3.83 1.01 15.42
C ILE A 18 3.77 -0.14 16.44
N ASN A 19 4.76 -0.24 17.32
CA ASN A 19 4.78 -1.28 18.36
C ASN A 19 3.62 -1.14 19.33
N LEU A 20 3.28 0.08 19.75
CA LEU A 20 2.13 0.35 20.61
C LEU A 20 0.83 -0.09 19.94
N SER A 21 0.59 0.32 18.70
CA SER A 21 -0.61 -0.08 17.95
C SER A 21 -0.72 -1.59 17.83
N ARG A 22 0.39 -2.28 17.53
CA ARG A 22 0.43 -3.74 17.47
C ARG A 22 0.07 -4.39 18.81
N SER A 23 0.59 -3.89 19.92
CA SER A 23 0.25 -4.39 21.26
C SER A 23 -1.22 -4.17 21.63
N LEU A 24 -1.84 -3.12 21.08
CA LEU A 24 -3.26 -2.82 21.28
C LEU A 24 -4.18 -3.54 20.27
N GLY A 25 -3.62 -4.23 19.27
CA GLY A 25 -4.38 -4.86 18.20
C GLY A 25 -4.99 -3.87 17.20
N PHE A 26 -4.42 -2.67 17.08
CA PHE A 26 -4.83 -1.65 16.11
C PHE A 26 -4.05 -1.77 14.81
N GLN A 27 -4.73 -1.44 13.70
CA GLN A 27 -4.07 -1.26 12.41
C GLN A 27 -3.41 0.12 12.34
N THR A 28 -2.29 0.19 11.62
CA THR A 28 -1.50 1.39 11.42
C THR A 28 -1.56 1.85 9.98
N ILE A 29 -1.74 3.15 9.79
CA ILE A 29 -1.52 3.81 8.49
C ILE A 29 -0.44 4.88 8.66
N ALA A 30 0.60 4.81 7.83
CA ALA A 30 1.61 5.85 7.73
C ALA A 30 1.29 6.76 6.54
N GLU A 31 0.96 8.02 6.84
CA GLU A 31 0.72 9.07 5.84
C GLU A 31 2.02 9.82 5.49
N GLY A 32 2.08 10.39 4.29
CA GLY A 32 3.26 11.16 3.83
C GLY A 32 4.40 10.31 3.25
N VAL A 33 4.12 9.10 2.74
CA VAL A 33 5.14 8.29 2.04
C VAL A 33 5.46 8.86 0.67
N GLU A 34 6.63 9.46 0.50
CA GLU A 34 7.05 10.11 -0.75
C GLU A 34 8.15 9.36 -1.51
N THR A 35 8.97 8.57 -0.81
CA THR A 35 10.11 7.88 -1.39
C THR A 35 10.04 6.36 -1.19
N ALA A 36 10.80 5.62 -2.00
CA ALA A 36 10.97 4.18 -1.81
C ALA A 36 11.65 3.85 -0.46
N GLY A 37 12.50 4.77 0.04
CA GLY A 37 13.13 4.65 1.36
C GLY A 37 12.12 4.68 2.50
N HIS A 38 11.16 5.59 2.46
CA HIS A 38 10.06 5.64 3.45
C HIS A 38 9.28 4.32 3.44
N LEU A 39 8.89 3.84 2.25
CA LEU A 39 8.14 2.60 2.10
C LEU A 39 8.91 1.39 2.63
N ALA A 40 10.22 1.29 2.32
CA ALA A 40 11.06 0.21 2.77
C ALA A 40 11.17 0.18 4.31
N PHE A 41 11.43 1.33 4.93
CA PHE A 41 11.51 1.47 6.38
C PHE A 41 10.18 1.09 7.05
N LEU A 42 9.06 1.66 6.60
CA LEU A 42 7.74 1.40 7.19
C LEU A 42 7.32 -0.08 7.06
N ARG A 43 7.65 -0.70 5.92
CA ARG A 43 7.44 -2.14 5.72
C ARG A 43 8.29 -2.98 6.66
N GLU A 44 9.56 -2.64 6.86
CA GLU A 44 10.46 -3.34 7.78
C GLU A 44 9.95 -3.26 9.23
N GLN A 45 9.42 -2.11 9.65
CA GLN A 45 8.85 -1.94 10.99
C GLN A 45 7.48 -2.60 11.16
N GLY A 46 6.88 -3.10 10.07
CA GLY A 46 5.60 -3.78 10.07
C GLY A 46 4.41 -2.85 10.23
N CYS A 47 4.43 -1.70 9.54
CA CYS A 47 3.26 -0.85 9.35
C CYS A 47 2.28 -1.53 8.36
N ASP A 48 0.98 -1.45 8.63
CA ASP A 48 -0.04 -2.20 7.88
C ASP A 48 -0.39 -1.53 6.55
N GLU A 49 -0.58 -0.21 6.59
CA GLU A 49 -1.00 0.59 5.45
C GLU A 49 -0.13 1.84 5.28
N VAL A 50 -0.07 2.33 4.05
CA VAL A 50 0.73 3.50 3.69
C VAL A 50 -0.04 4.39 2.72
N GLN A 51 0.08 5.69 2.90
CA GLN A 51 -0.46 6.69 1.98
C GLN A 51 0.60 7.76 1.72
N GLY A 52 0.73 8.17 0.46
CA GLY A 52 1.55 9.32 0.12
C GLY A 52 1.84 9.43 -1.37
N TYR A 53 2.59 10.48 -1.72
CA TYR A 53 2.86 10.87 -3.10
C TYR A 53 3.70 9.85 -3.86
N TYR A 54 4.38 8.94 -3.15
CA TYR A 54 5.05 7.79 -3.75
C TYR A 54 4.07 6.92 -4.57
N PHE A 55 2.82 6.79 -4.12
CA PHE A 55 1.79 6.02 -4.81
C PHE A 55 0.93 6.90 -5.72
N SER A 56 0.41 8.00 -5.18
CA SER A 56 -0.45 8.92 -5.91
C SER A 56 -0.46 10.27 -5.22
N LYS A 57 -0.48 11.33 -6.03
CA LYS A 57 -0.88 12.65 -5.53
C LYS A 57 -2.40 12.66 -5.27
N PRO A 58 -2.91 13.63 -4.49
CA PRO A 58 -4.34 13.91 -4.44
C PRO A 58 -4.87 14.18 -5.85
N GLU A 59 -5.98 13.56 -6.18
CA GLU A 59 -6.63 13.65 -7.48
C GLU A 59 -8.11 13.97 -7.31
N SER A 60 -8.75 14.43 -8.38
CA SER A 60 -10.18 14.69 -8.36
C SER A 60 -10.97 13.39 -8.22
N GLY A 61 -12.18 13.49 -7.66
CA GLY A 61 -13.06 12.34 -7.50
C GLY A 61 -13.34 11.63 -8.82
N GLU A 62 -13.52 12.38 -9.90
CA GLU A 62 -13.78 11.83 -11.24
C GLU A 62 -12.59 11.04 -11.79
N LEU A 63 -11.36 11.51 -11.54
CA LEU A 63 -10.17 10.82 -12.00
C LEU A 63 -9.93 9.54 -11.19
N ILE A 64 -10.16 9.59 -9.88
CA ILE A 64 -10.13 8.41 -9.00
C ILE A 64 -11.18 7.39 -9.47
N GLU A 65 -12.42 7.81 -9.68
CA GLU A 65 -13.51 6.95 -10.14
C GLU A 65 -13.15 6.26 -11.47
N LYS A 66 -12.66 7.03 -12.45
CA LYS A 66 -12.19 6.48 -13.72
C LYS A 66 -11.10 5.44 -13.53
N LYS A 67 -10.09 5.73 -12.69
CA LYS A 67 -8.98 4.80 -12.40
C LYS A 67 -9.46 3.51 -11.73
N LEU A 68 -10.41 3.61 -10.79
CA LEU A 68 -11.01 2.46 -10.12
C LEU A 68 -11.77 1.57 -11.10
N ILE A 69 -12.57 2.15 -12.00
CA ILE A 69 -13.29 1.41 -13.04
C ILE A 69 -12.30 0.68 -13.97
N GLU A 70 -11.26 1.38 -14.43
CA GLU A 70 -10.22 0.79 -15.28
C GLU A 70 -9.45 -0.34 -14.59
N ALA A 71 -9.12 -0.18 -13.31
CA ALA A 71 -8.45 -1.20 -12.50
C ALA A 71 -9.33 -2.45 -12.36
N ASN A 72 -10.62 -2.27 -12.03
CA ASN A 72 -11.58 -3.38 -11.93
C ASN A 72 -11.70 -4.14 -13.24
N ALA A 73 -11.83 -3.44 -14.37
CA ALA A 73 -11.93 -4.08 -15.69
C ALA A 73 -10.68 -4.92 -16.03
N LYS A 74 -9.47 -4.47 -15.64
CA LYS A 74 -8.23 -5.24 -15.83
C LYS A 74 -8.22 -6.51 -14.98
N VAL A 75 -8.63 -6.42 -13.71
CA VAL A 75 -8.71 -7.58 -12.81
C VAL A 75 -9.71 -8.60 -13.34
N THR A 76 -10.91 -8.19 -13.74
CA THR A 76 -11.93 -9.07 -14.31
C THR A 76 -11.43 -9.79 -15.56
N LYS A 77 -10.77 -9.07 -16.49
CA LYS A 77 -10.16 -9.68 -17.68
C LYS A 77 -9.09 -10.71 -17.31
N LYS A 78 -8.25 -10.41 -16.32
CA LYS A 78 -7.20 -11.34 -15.85
C LYS A 78 -7.81 -12.61 -15.25
N LEU A 79 -8.86 -12.47 -14.44
CA LEU A 79 -9.56 -13.61 -13.84
C LEU A 79 -10.25 -14.49 -14.89
N ILE A 80 -10.93 -13.89 -15.88
CA ILE A 80 -11.55 -14.64 -16.98
C ILE A 80 -10.48 -15.40 -17.79
N LYS A 81 -9.35 -14.75 -18.08
CA LYS A 81 -8.23 -15.40 -18.76
C LYS A 81 -7.69 -16.58 -17.95
N LEU A 82 -7.50 -16.41 -16.65
CA LEU A 82 -7.03 -17.47 -15.76
C LEU A 82 -8.01 -18.63 -15.67
N TYR A 83 -9.32 -18.35 -15.53
CA TYR A 83 -10.37 -19.36 -15.53
C TYR A 83 -10.40 -20.16 -16.83
N ASN A 84 -10.34 -19.49 -17.98
CA ASN A 84 -10.31 -20.16 -19.27
C ASN A 84 -9.06 -21.03 -19.42
N GLN A 85 -7.89 -20.54 -18.99
CA GLN A 85 -6.66 -21.33 -18.99
C GLN A 85 -6.80 -22.59 -18.11
N LEU A 86 -7.32 -22.47 -16.88
CA LEU A 86 -7.57 -23.59 -15.99
C LEU A 86 -8.59 -24.58 -16.58
N LYS A 87 -9.61 -24.09 -17.28
CA LYS A 87 -10.62 -24.92 -17.95
C LYS A 87 -9.99 -25.80 -19.04
N TYR A 88 -9.00 -25.31 -19.80
CA TYR A 88 -8.29 -26.16 -20.77
C TYR A 88 -7.41 -27.23 -20.11
N PHE A 89 -6.88 -26.97 -18.91
CA PHE A 89 -6.04 -27.92 -18.18
C PHE A 89 -6.83 -29.04 -17.48
N ILE A 90 -8.07 -28.80 -17.04
CA ILE A 90 -8.90 -29.81 -16.36
C ILE A 90 -9.58 -30.78 -17.36
N PHE A 91 -9.67 -30.38 -18.63
CA PHE A 91 -10.29 -31.17 -19.71
C PHE A 91 -9.27 -31.96 -20.58
N LEU A 92 -8.02 -32.07 -20.12
CA LEU A 92 -6.97 -32.97 -20.62
C LEU A 92 -6.68 -34.03 -19.56
#